data_AF-A0A927YY50-F1
#
_entry.id   AF-A0A927YY50-F1
#
_cell.length_a   1.000
_cell.length_b   1.000
_cell.length_c   1.000
_cell.angle_alpha   90.00
_cell.angle_beta   90.00
_cell.angle_gamma   90.00
#
_symmetry.space_group_name_H-M   'P 1'
#
loop_
_entity.id
_entity.type
_entity.pdbx_description
1 polymer ?
#
loop_
_entity_poly.entity_id
_entity_poly.type
_entity_poly.pdbx_seq_one_letter_code
_entity_poly.pdbx_strand_id
1 'polypeptide(L)'
;MAKSCIACGKNIGLLGVRVPLLGTEDLVICSDCFDKIPPVINELYQKRIYPTKSELLTIKDDVIGQLKASNHNQDTINVVTKFLDDKIARAKDPENSEDGKLLKKCPVCKKNVNYDTEICSDCGFAFNVVDVIEYQEIANIYNSRLEQIKKNPYYEYDYVVVPNLSDGSTNKERIDEVITSHAMQGWRLVTMYSNELGKNSMGVAVAGVGGGTNTTMCEDVMVFERCIKAGAN
;
A
#
# COMPACT_ATOMS: atom_id res chain seq x y z
N MET A 1 7.40 -22.76 -22.60
CA MET A 1 8.48 -23.17 -23.54
C MET A 1 9.84 -23.02 -22.87
N ALA A 2 10.82 -23.86 -23.23
CA ALA A 2 12.22 -23.62 -22.85
C ALA A 2 12.70 -22.31 -23.49
N LYS A 3 13.47 -21.53 -22.76
CA LYS A 3 14.02 -20.24 -23.23
C LYS A 3 15.54 -20.30 -23.08
N SER A 4 16.28 -19.77 -24.05
CA SER A 4 17.74 -19.75 -23.97
C SER A 4 18.21 -18.53 -23.18
N CYS A 5 19.21 -18.72 -22.33
CA CYS A 5 19.89 -17.64 -21.64
C CYS A 5 20.58 -16.72 -22.66
N ILE A 6 20.30 -15.42 -22.63
CA ILE A 6 20.93 -14.46 -23.54
C ILE A 6 22.44 -14.34 -23.35
N ALA A 7 22.96 -14.69 -22.17
CA ALA A 7 24.38 -14.54 -21.83
C ALA A 7 25.23 -15.77 -22.19
N CYS A 8 24.72 -16.98 -21.95
CA CYS A 8 25.49 -18.22 -22.19
C CYS A 8 24.86 -19.15 -23.22
N GLY A 9 23.70 -18.82 -23.78
CA GLY A 9 22.99 -19.63 -24.77
C GLY A 9 22.36 -20.92 -24.23
N LYS A 10 22.58 -21.27 -22.96
CA LYS A 10 22.04 -22.48 -22.35
C LYS A 10 20.51 -22.46 -22.32
N ASN A 11 19.88 -23.58 -22.63
CA ASN A 11 18.44 -23.76 -22.45
C ASN A 11 18.08 -23.74 -20.96
N ILE A 12 17.27 -22.76 -20.57
CA ILE A 12 16.68 -22.68 -19.24
C ILE A 12 15.39 -23.49 -19.29
N GLY A 13 15.39 -24.65 -18.64
CA GLY A 13 14.22 -25.53 -18.53
C GLY A 13 13.02 -24.85 -17.88
N LEU A 14 11.85 -25.52 -17.89
CA LEU A 14 10.63 -24.97 -17.30
C LEU A 14 10.75 -24.71 -15.78
N LEU A 15 11.60 -25.48 -15.10
CA LEU A 15 11.86 -25.43 -13.66
C LEU A 15 13.12 -24.62 -13.28
N GLY A 16 13.86 -24.11 -14.27
CA GLY A 16 15.06 -23.31 -14.01
C GLY A 16 14.71 -21.87 -13.66
N VAL A 17 15.44 -21.27 -12.71
CA VAL A 17 15.30 -19.85 -12.37
C VAL A 17 15.66 -19.00 -13.58
N ARG A 18 14.72 -18.14 -13.99
CA ARG A 18 14.86 -17.20 -15.09
C ARG A 18 14.74 -15.80 -14.50
N VAL A 19 15.69 -14.94 -14.82
CA VAL A 19 15.57 -13.51 -14.51
C VAL A 19 15.08 -12.81 -15.77
N PRO A 20 13.80 -12.39 -15.84
CA PRO A 20 13.27 -11.65 -16.98
C PRO A 20 13.82 -10.23 -16.95
N LEU A 21 14.58 -9.86 -17.98
CA LEU A 21 15.15 -8.52 -18.09
C LEU A 21 14.12 -7.60 -18.75
N LEU A 22 14.13 -6.31 -18.36
CA LEU A 22 13.17 -5.31 -18.86
C LEU A 22 11.68 -5.64 -18.60
N GLY A 23 11.38 -6.62 -17.76
CA GLY A 23 10.00 -7.08 -17.53
C GLY A 23 9.39 -7.81 -18.71
N THR A 24 10.18 -8.29 -19.67
CA THR A 24 9.70 -9.12 -20.79
C THR A 24 10.03 -10.59 -20.55
N GLU A 25 9.10 -11.49 -20.92
CA GLU A 25 9.31 -12.94 -20.76
C GLU A 25 10.21 -13.55 -21.85
N ASP A 26 10.55 -12.76 -22.87
CA ASP A 26 11.32 -13.22 -24.03
C ASP A 26 12.83 -13.09 -23.83
N LEU A 27 13.28 -12.12 -23.05
CA LEU A 27 14.70 -11.86 -22.78
C LEU A 27 15.04 -12.32 -21.36
N VAL A 28 15.61 -13.51 -21.25
CA VAL A 28 15.93 -14.13 -19.97
C VAL A 28 17.42 -14.42 -19.83
N ILE A 29 17.93 -14.21 -18.62
CA ILE A 29 19.27 -14.65 -18.21
C ILE A 29 19.12 -15.74 -17.13
N CYS A 30 20.00 -16.75 -17.15
CA CYS A 30 20.03 -17.78 -16.12
C CYS A 30 20.69 -17.25 -14.85
N SER A 31 20.38 -17.85 -13.69
CA SER A 31 20.93 -17.44 -12.39
C SER A 31 22.45 -17.30 -12.41
N ASP A 32 23.17 -18.33 -12.89
CA ASP A 32 24.65 -18.32 -12.93
C ASP A 32 25.26 -17.15 -13.73
N CYS A 33 24.56 -16.68 -14.76
CA CYS A 33 25.02 -15.57 -15.57
C CYS A 33 24.59 -14.24 -14.96
N PHE A 34 23.46 -14.21 -14.26
CA PHE A 34 23.01 -13.03 -13.53
C PHE A 34 23.94 -12.72 -12.34
N ASP A 35 24.40 -13.74 -11.62
CA ASP A 35 25.34 -13.59 -10.49
C ASP A 35 26.72 -13.03 -10.91
N LYS A 36 27.02 -13.04 -12.22
CA LYS A 36 28.26 -12.50 -12.79
C LYS A 36 28.13 -11.07 -13.31
N ILE A 37 26.91 -10.54 -13.35
CA ILE A 37 26.66 -9.13 -13.67
C ILE A 37 27.01 -8.28 -12.43
N PRO A 38 27.50 -7.04 -12.59
CA PRO A 38 27.74 -6.14 -11.48
C PRO A 38 26.55 -6.09 -10.49
N PRO A 39 26.79 -6.25 -9.17
CA PRO A 39 25.73 -6.38 -8.16
C PRO A 39 24.72 -5.23 -8.15
N VAL A 40 25.17 -4.02 -8.49
CA VAL A 40 24.34 -2.82 -8.60
C VAL A 40 23.16 -2.99 -9.58
N ILE A 41 23.29 -3.85 -10.59
CA ILE A 41 22.18 -4.15 -11.51
C ILE A 41 21.09 -4.96 -10.81
N ASN A 42 21.47 -5.92 -9.96
CA ASN A 42 20.51 -6.65 -9.15
C ASN A 42 19.80 -5.72 -8.17
N GLU A 43 20.53 -4.83 -7.52
CA GLU A 43 19.97 -3.82 -6.63
C GLU A 43 18.98 -2.90 -7.37
N LEU A 44 19.31 -2.44 -8.57
CA LEU A 44 18.41 -1.62 -9.41
C LEU A 44 17.19 -2.39 -9.92
N TYR A 45 17.38 -3.65 -10.29
CA TYR A 45 16.32 -4.53 -10.80
C TYR A 45 15.29 -4.80 -9.71
N GLN A 46 15.77 -5.18 -8.53
CA GLN A 46 14.95 -5.42 -7.33
C GLN A 46 14.45 -4.12 -6.68
N LYS A 47 14.85 -2.96 -7.20
CA LYS A 47 14.50 -1.63 -6.66
C LYS A 47 14.96 -1.44 -5.21
N ARG A 48 16.10 -2.04 -4.83
CA ARG A 48 16.77 -1.87 -3.53
C ARG A 48 17.46 -0.51 -3.43
N ILE A 49 17.90 0.04 -4.56
CA ILE A 49 18.46 1.39 -4.66
C ILE A 49 17.63 2.26 -5.60
N TYR A 50 17.55 3.55 -5.29
CA TYR A 50 16.81 4.55 -6.06
C TYR A 50 17.72 5.73 -6.44
N PRO A 51 18.74 5.51 -7.27
CA PRO A 51 19.71 6.56 -7.56
C PRO A 51 19.06 7.69 -8.36
N THR A 52 19.60 8.87 -8.18
CA THR A 52 19.30 10.06 -8.97
C THR A 52 19.63 9.82 -10.44
N LYS A 53 19.09 10.67 -11.32
CA LYS A 53 19.39 10.60 -12.76
C LYS A 53 20.90 10.70 -13.05
N SER A 54 21.63 11.55 -12.32
CA SER A 54 23.08 11.69 -12.44
C SER A 54 23.82 10.43 -11.98
N GLU A 55 23.44 9.84 -10.85
CA GLU A 55 24.04 8.60 -10.36
C GLU A 55 23.75 7.43 -11.30
N LEU A 56 22.55 7.37 -11.88
CA LEU A 56 22.21 6.36 -12.89
C LEU A 56 23.07 6.46 -14.15
N LEU A 57 23.48 7.67 -14.56
CA LEU A 57 24.41 7.88 -15.67
C LEU A 57 25.80 7.33 -15.32
N THR A 58 26.31 7.63 -14.13
CA THR A 58 27.59 7.09 -13.64
C THR A 58 27.54 5.56 -13.53
N ILE A 59 26.50 5.01 -12.91
CA ILE A 59 26.29 3.56 -12.79
C ILE A 59 26.25 2.91 -14.18
N LYS A 60 25.60 3.56 -15.16
CA LYS A 60 25.55 3.05 -16.54
C LYS A 60 26.94 2.90 -17.13
N ASP A 61 27.76 3.93 -17.04
CA ASP A 61 29.11 3.92 -17.62
C ASP A 61 29.99 2.87 -16.93
N ASP A 62 29.94 2.79 -15.60
CA ASP A 62 30.71 1.83 -14.81
C ASP A 62 30.31 0.37 -15.11
N VAL A 63 29.01 0.07 -15.13
CA VAL A 63 28.51 -1.27 -15.42
C VAL A 63 28.89 -1.70 -16.83
N ILE A 64 28.71 -0.83 -17.83
CA ILE A 64 29.05 -1.15 -19.21
C ILE A 64 30.57 -1.38 -19.34
N GLY A 65 31.38 -0.59 -18.64
CA GLY A 65 32.83 -0.78 -18.56
C GLY A 65 33.20 -2.17 -18.00
N GLN A 66 32.60 -2.57 -16.87
CA GLN A 66 32.85 -3.86 -16.23
C GLN A 66 32.41 -5.04 -17.10
N LEU A 67 31.25 -4.95 -17.75
CA LEU A 67 30.75 -6.01 -18.63
C LEU A 67 31.66 -6.23 -19.84
N LYS A 68 32.14 -5.14 -20.44
CA LYS A 68 33.12 -5.19 -21.54
C LYS A 68 34.45 -5.79 -21.07
N ALA A 69 34.96 -5.36 -19.93
CA ALA A 69 36.21 -5.89 -19.36
C ALA A 69 36.13 -7.38 -19.02
N SER A 70 34.94 -7.86 -18.64
CA SER A 70 34.67 -9.25 -18.28
C SER A 70 34.29 -10.14 -19.48
N ASN A 71 34.45 -9.66 -20.72
CA ASN A 71 34.14 -10.40 -21.96
C ASN A 71 32.71 -10.96 -22.03
N HIS A 72 31.71 -10.23 -21.49
CA HIS A 72 30.31 -10.60 -21.71
C HIS A 72 29.94 -10.43 -23.18
N ASN A 73 28.99 -11.25 -23.66
CA ASN A 73 28.56 -11.16 -25.05
C ASN A 73 27.81 -9.84 -25.33
N GLN A 74 27.79 -9.44 -26.61
CA GLN A 74 27.21 -8.15 -27.01
C GLN A 74 25.71 -8.06 -26.70
N ASP A 75 24.98 -9.17 -26.78
CA ASP A 75 23.55 -9.21 -26.47
C ASP A 75 23.27 -8.89 -25.00
N THR A 76 24.08 -9.43 -24.08
CA THR A 76 23.99 -9.12 -22.65
C THR A 76 24.26 -7.63 -22.39
N ILE A 77 25.30 -7.09 -23.02
CA ILE A 77 25.64 -5.67 -22.90
C ILE A 77 24.48 -4.80 -23.42
N ASN A 78 23.91 -5.14 -24.58
CA ASN A 78 22.80 -4.40 -25.17
C ASN A 78 21.56 -4.41 -24.27
N VAL A 79 21.22 -5.55 -23.69
CA VAL A 79 20.05 -5.68 -22.81
C VAL A 79 20.25 -4.90 -21.50
N VAL A 80 21.42 -4.99 -20.88
CA VAL A 80 21.73 -4.23 -19.65
C VAL A 80 21.75 -2.73 -19.93
N THR A 81 22.32 -2.31 -21.07
CA THR A 81 22.34 -0.91 -21.51
C THR A 81 20.92 -0.37 -21.65
N LYS A 82 20.05 -1.11 -22.36
CA LYS A 82 18.64 -0.73 -22.53
C LYS A 82 17.89 -0.65 -21.20
N PHE A 83 18.18 -1.56 -20.26
CA PHE A 83 17.59 -1.52 -18.92
C PHE A 83 17.95 -0.25 -18.15
N LEU A 84 19.21 0.17 -18.24
CA LEU A 84 19.68 1.41 -17.60
C LEU A 84 19.11 2.65 -18.30
N ASP A 85 19.06 2.67 -19.63
CA ASP A 85 18.45 3.75 -20.41
C ASP A 85 16.98 3.96 -20.05
N ASP A 86 16.21 2.88 -19.98
CA ASP A 86 14.82 2.90 -19.59
C ASP A 86 14.63 3.42 -18.14
N LYS A 87 15.55 3.10 -17.22
CA LYS A 87 15.54 3.62 -15.85
C LYS A 87 15.86 5.11 -15.82
N ILE A 88 16.88 5.55 -16.55
CA ILE A 88 17.28 6.96 -16.67
C ILE A 88 16.15 7.80 -17.28
N ALA A 89 15.49 7.31 -18.34
CA ALA A 89 14.39 8.00 -19.00
C ALA A 89 13.17 8.22 -18.08
N ARG A 90 12.96 7.29 -17.13
CA ARG A 90 11.88 7.36 -16.13
C ARG A 90 12.28 8.08 -14.85
N ALA A 91 13.56 8.35 -14.64
CA ALA A 91 14.03 9.08 -13.47
C ALA A 91 13.59 10.54 -13.58
N LYS A 92 12.80 11.00 -12.59
CA LYS A 92 12.52 12.42 -12.40
C LYS A 92 13.72 13.05 -11.70
N ASP A 93 13.99 14.32 -12.00
CA ASP A 93 14.98 15.08 -11.23
C ASP A 93 14.56 15.08 -9.75
N PRO A 94 15.50 14.85 -8.81
CA PRO A 94 15.16 14.77 -7.41
C PRO A 94 14.56 16.10 -6.91
N GLU A 95 13.44 16.02 -6.19
CA GLU A 95 12.93 17.17 -5.44
C GLU A 95 13.88 17.41 -4.26
N ASN A 96 14.44 18.63 -4.19
CA ASN A 96 15.25 19.06 -3.07
C ASN A 96 14.35 19.65 -1.98
N SER A 97 14.62 19.32 -0.71
CA SER A 97 14.10 20.12 0.39
C SER A 97 14.66 21.55 0.34
N GLU A 98 14.07 22.48 1.09
CA GLU A 98 14.60 23.85 1.25
C GLU A 98 16.06 23.86 1.74
N ASP A 99 16.48 22.80 2.46
CA ASP A 99 17.83 22.58 2.96
C ASP A 99 18.75 21.82 1.98
N GLY A 100 18.31 21.57 0.73
CA GLY A 100 19.09 20.90 -0.30
C GLY A 100 19.22 19.37 -0.13
N LYS A 101 18.41 18.74 0.75
CA LYS A 101 18.42 17.29 0.95
C LYS A 101 17.52 16.59 -0.07
N LEU A 102 17.99 15.45 -0.58
CA LEU A 102 17.25 14.61 -1.50
C LEU A 102 16.04 13.98 -0.81
N LEU A 103 14.88 14.04 -1.46
CA LEU A 103 13.64 13.47 -0.96
C LEU A 103 13.27 12.17 -1.70
N LYS A 104 12.77 11.19 -0.95
CA LYS A 104 12.09 9.99 -1.48
C LYS A 104 10.62 9.99 -1.08
N LYS A 105 9.78 9.30 -1.83
CA LYS A 105 8.33 9.22 -1.57
C LYS A 105 7.99 7.92 -0.82
N CYS A 106 7.31 8.03 0.32
CA CYS A 106 6.83 6.85 1.05
C CYS A 106 5.85 6.04 0.18
N PRO A 107 6.01 4.71 0.02
CA PRO A 107 5.13 3.91 -0.82
C PRO A 107 3.72 3.75 -0.21
N VAL A 108 3.59 3.87 1.10
CA VAL A 108 2.33 3.72 1.84
C VAL A 108 1.57 5.04 1.87
N CYS A 109 2.07 6.06 2.58
CA CYS A 109 1.35 7.33 2.77
C CYS A 109 1.65 8.42 1.73
N LYS A 110 2.56 8.17 0.78
CA LYS A 110 2.93 9.09 -0.32
C LYS A 110 3.58 10.40 0.12
N LYS A 111 3.92 10.57 1.40
CA LYS A 111 4.65 11.74 1.89
C LYS A 111 6.10 11.73 1.42
N ASN A 112 6.64 12.92 1.16
CA ASN A 112 8.07 13.10 0.92
C ASN A 112 8.82 12.97 2.25
N VAL A 113 9.85 12.15 2.26
CA VAL A 113 10.75 11.94 3.41
C VAL A 113 12.19 12.08 2.94
N ASN A 114 13.10 12.40 3.86
CA ASN A 114 14.52 12.45 3.52
C ASN A 114 14.99 11.09 3.02
N TYR A 115 15.91 11.08 2.07
CA TYR A 115 16.41 9.85 1.47
C TYR A 115 17.00 8.88 2.50
N ASP A 116 17.70 9.41 3.51
CA ASP A 116 18.35 8.64 4.58
C ASP A 116 17.38 8.15 5.68
N THR A 117 16.09 8.48 5.59
CA THR A 117 15.10 8.06 6.57
C THR A 117 14.87 6.55 6.51
N GLU A 118 15.19 5.83 7.58
CA GLU A 118 14.98 4.38 7.71
C GLU A 118 13.53 3.99 8.00
N ILE A 119 12.77 4.84 8.69
CA ILE A 119 11.36 4.62 9.03
C ILE A 119 10.56 5.88 8.72
N CYS A 120 9.47 5.73 7.96
CA CYS A 120 8.57 6.84 7.67
C CYS A 120 7.97 7.39 8.96
N SER A 121 8.26 8.64 9.29
CA SER A 121 7.76 9.33 10.50
C SER A 121 6.24 9.53 10.54
N ASP A 122 5.57 9.30 9.41
CA ASP A 122 4.14 9.56 9.25
C ASP A 122 3.30 8.28 9.39
N CYS A 123 3.74 7.17 8.77
CA CYS A 123 2.98 5.91 8.76
C CYS A 123 3.73 4.71 9.33
N GLY A 124 4.98 4.88 9.77
CA GLY A 124 5.79 3.81 10.36
C GLY A 124 6.36 2.80 9.34
N PHE A 125 6.22 3.04 8.03
CA PHE A 125 6.82 2.16 7.02
C PHE A 125 8.34 2.12 7.15
N ALA A 126 8.90 0.95 7.48
CA ALA A 126 10.33 0.73 7.59
C ALA A 126 10.92 0.42 6.21
N PHE A 127 11.81 1.30 5.74
CA PHE A 127 12.47 1.18 4.44
C PHE A 127 13.56 0.09 4.42
N ASN A 128 14.14 -0.23 5.59
CA ASN A 128 15.22 -1.21 5.79
C ASN A 128 14.73 -2.64 6.08
N VAL A 129 13.47 -2.83 6.48
CA VAL A 129 12.92 -4.16 6.82
C VAL A 129 12.62 -5.00 5.57
N VAL A 130 12.56 -4.38 4.39
CA VAL A 130 12.31 -5.08 3.12
C VAL A 130 13.53 -5.90 2.66
N ASP A 131 14.73 -5.65 3.21
CA ASP A 131 15.98 -6.29 2.76
C ASP A 131 16.15 -7.77 3.16
N VAL A 132 15.25 -8.34 3.98
CA VAL A 132 15.43 -9.71 4.53
C VAL A 132 14.33 -10.70 4.10
N ILE A 133 13.38 -10.29 3.26
CA ILE A 133 12.29 -11.19 2.82
C ILE A 133 12.51 -11.58 1.36
N GLU A 134 12.88 -12.83 1.11
CA GLU A 134 13.04 -13.34 -0.26
C GLU A 134 11.72 -13.21 -1.04
N TYR A 135 11.78 -13.00 -2.36
CA TYR A 135 10.57 -12.89 -3.20
C TYR A 135 9.61 -14.08 -3.04
N GLN A 136 10.18 -15.28 -2.81
CA GLN A 136 9.44 -16.50 -2.51
C GLN A 136 8.61 -16.36 -1.22
N GLU A 137 9.19 -15.75 -0.19
CA GLU A 137 8.58 -15.54 1.11
C GLU A 137 7.51 -14.45 1.05
N ILE A 138 7.72 -13.38 0.28
CA ILE A 138 6.67 -12.39 -0.02
C ILE A 138 5.47 -13.07 -0.69
N ALA A 139 5.70 -13.88 -1.72
CA ALA A 139 4.64 -14.62 -2.40
C ALA A 139 3.92 -15.59 -1.46
N ASN A 140 4.65 -16.28 -0.58
CA ASN A 140 4.08 -17.15 0.44
C ASN A 140 3.22 -16.39 1.45
N ILE A 141 3.64 -15.19 1.88
CA ILE A 141 2.86 -14.32 2.76
C ILE A 141 1.56 -13.90 2.06
N TYR A 142 1.64 -13.46 0.80
CA TYR A 142 0.44 -13.07 0.04
C TYR A 142 -0.52 -14.24 -0.17
N ASN A 143 -0.01 -15.41 -0.56
CA ASN A 143 -0.84 -16.61 -0.75
C ASN A 143 -1.47 -17.07 0.57
N SER A 144 -0.71 -17.07 1.67
CA SER A 144 -1.22 -17.41 3.00
C SER A 144 -2.31 -16.44 3.45
N ARG A 145 -2.13 -15.14 3.21
CA ARG A 145 -3.15 -14.11 3.48
C ARG A 145 -4.40 -14.32 2.64
N LEU A 146 -4.27 -14.66 1.36
CA LEU A 146 -5.41 -14.94 0.48
C LEU A 146 -6.19 -16.18 0.95
N GLU A 147 -5.50 -17.25 1.35
CA GLU A 147 -6.15 -18.44 1.90
C GLU A 147 -6.86 -18.16 3.22
N GLN A 148 -6.31 -17.30 4.08
CA GLN A 148 -7.01 -16.81 5.28
C GLN A 148 -8.25 -15.98 4.92
N ILE A 149 -8.14 -15.04 3.97
CA ILE A 149 -9.27 -14.21 3.52
C ILE A 149 -10.42 -15.08 2.98
N LYS A 150 -10.13 -16.15 2.25
CA LYS A 150 -11.15 -17.09 1.74
C LYS A 150 -11.91 -17.80 2.86
N LYS A 151 -11.26 -18.03 4.00
CA LYS A 151 -11.84 -18.66 5.20
C LYS A 151 -12.57 -17.67 6.09
N ASN A 152 -12.29 -16.37 5.98
CA ASN A 152 -12.96 -15.37 6.79
C ASN A 152 -14.46 -15.31 6.49
N PRO A 153 -15.31 -15.12 7.51
CA PRO A 153 -16.71 -14.82 7.28
C PRO A 153 -16.85 -13.48 6.58
N TYR A 154 -17.87 -13.35 5.73
CA TYR A 154 -18.20 -12.13 5.02
C TYR A 154 -19.39 -11.46 5.71
N TYR A 155 -19.22 -10.19 6.09
CA TYR A 155 -20.22 -9.39 6.76
C TYR A 155 -20.62 -8.20 5.90
N GLU A 156 -21.90 -7.87 5.90
CA GLU A 156 -22.38 -6.53 5.55
C GLU A 156 -22.67 -5.73 6.81
N TYR A 157 -22.66 -4.40 6.66
CA TYR A 157 -22.86 -3.45 7.73
C TYR A 157 -24.00 -2.49 7.37
N ASP A 158 -24.75 -2.09 8.39
CA ASP A 158 -25.71 -1.01 8.31
C ASP A 158 -25.49 -0.06 9.49
N TYR A 159 -25.95 1.18 9.37
CA TYR A 159 -25.94 2.10 10.50
C TYR A 159 -27.23 2.92 10.55
N VAL A 160 -27.69 3.14 11.78
CA VAL A 160 -28.89 3.93 12.04
C VAL A 160 -28.53 5.05 12.99
N VAL A 161 -28.99 6.25 12.64
CA VAL A 161 -28.85 7.44 13.48
C VAL A 161 -30.20 7.70 14.15
N VAL A 162 -30.21 7.76 15.48
CA VAL A 162 -31.39 8.02 16.28
C VAL A 162 -31.23 9.39 16.96
N PRO A 163 -31.98 10.42 16.53
CA PRO A 163 -31.96 11.70 17.21
C PRO A 163 -32.46 11.57 18.66
N ASN A 164 -31.83 12.30 19.58
CA ASN A 164 -32.34 12.44 20.93
C ASN A 164 -33.66 13.22 20.94
N LEU A 165 -34.39 13.10 22.06
CA LEU A 165 -35.62 13.83 22.28
C LEU A 165 -35.32 15.33 22.41
N SER A 166 -36.36 16.17 22.27
CA SER A 166 -36.23 17.63 22.35
C SER A 166 -35.78 18.15 23.72
N ASP A 167 -35.83 17.31 24.75
CA ASP A 167 -35.30 17.57 26.09
C ASP A 167 -33.82 17.13 26.25
N GLY A 168 -33.22 16.60 25.18
CA GLY A 168 -31.83 16.14 25.15
C GLY A 168 -31.64 14.72 25.69
N SER A 169 -32.71 14.05 26.11
CA SER A 169 -32.64 12.67 26.59
C SER A 169 -32.65 11.66 25.45
N THR A 170 -32.12 10.46 25.73
CA THR A 170 -32.09 9.35 24.78
C THR A 170 -33.49 8.93 24.36
N ASN A 171 -33.71 8.79 23.05
CA ASN A 171 -34.97 8.30 22.50
C ASN A 171 -35.04 6.75 22.59
N LYS A 172 -35.31 6.25 23.79
CA LYS A 172 -35.29 4.81 24.12
C LYS A 172 -36.27 3.99 23.28
N GLU A 173 -37.49 4.50 23.07
CA GLU A 173 -38.52 3.82 22.28
C GLU A 173 -38.03 3.60 20.85
N ARG A 174 -37.44 4.63 20.23
CA ARG A 174 -36.91 4.50 18.88
C ARG A 174 -35.71 3.55 18.81
N ILE A 175 -34.83 3.57 19.81
CA ILE A 175 -33.71 2.63 19.89
C ILE A 175 -34.23 1.18 19.98
N ASP A 176 -35.21 0.91 20.84
CA ASP A 176 -35.82 -0.43 20.98
C ASP A 176 -36.45 -0.92 19.67
N GLU A 177 -37.17 -0.05 18.95
CA GLU A 177 -37.73 -0.36 17.62
C GLU A 177 -36.63 -0.72 16.62
N VAL A 178 -35.55 0.07 16.57
CA VAL A 178 -34.43 -0.14 15.65
C VAL A 178 -33.73 -1.46 15.96
N ILE A 179 -33.38 -1.71 17.22
CA ILE A 179 -32.74 -2.97 17.64
C ILE A 179 -33.62 -4.15 17.29
N THR A 180 -34.91 -4.08 17.64
CA THR A 180 -35.85 -5.20 17.42
C THR A 180 -36.02 -5.50 15.94
N SER A 181 -36.26 -4.47 15.12
CA SER A 181 -36.43 -4.65 13.66
C SER A 181 -35.17 -5.17 12.97
N HIS A 182 -33.99 -4.74 13.39
CA HIS A 182 -32.71 -5.21 12.86
C HIS A 182 -32.42 -6.66 13.29
N ALA A 183 -32.63 -6.98 14.57
CA ALA A 183 -32.46 -8.33 15.08
C ALA A 183 -33.36 -9.34 14.36
N MET A 184 -34.62 -8.97 14.06
CA MET A 184 -35.55 -9.80 13.28
C MET A 184 -35.07 -10.09 11.85
N GLN A 185 -34.21 -9.23 11.31
CA GLN A 185 -33.62 -9.36 9.98
C GLN A 185 -32.23 -10.01 10.02
N GLY A 186 -31.81 -10.54 11.17
CA GLY A 186 -30.53 -11.22 11.35
C GLY A 186 -29.33 -10.29 11.54
N TRP A 187 -29.56 -9.00 11.78
CA TRP A 187 -28.51 -8.06 12.12
C TRP A 187 -28.15 -8.14 13.61
N ARG A 188 -26.87 -7.98 13.90
CA ARG A 188 -26.32 -7.87 15.25
C ARG A 188 -25.83 -6.45 15.48
N LEU A 189 -26.22 -5.83 16.58
CA LEU A 189 -25.65 -4.55 17.00
C LEU A 189 -24.19 -4.75 17.41
N VAL A 190 -23.27 -4.04 16.75
CA VAL A 190 -21.82 -4.11 17.00
C VAL A 190 -21.40 -3.05 18.00
N THR A 191 -21.84 -1.82 17.77
CA THR A 191 -21.51 -0.67 18.62
C THR A 191 -22.58 0.40 18.53
N MET A 192 -22.71 1.18 19.59
CA MET A 192 -23.54 2.38 19.66
C MET A 192 -22.75 3.47 20.38
N TYR A 193 -22.77 4.68 19.84
CA TYR A 193 -22.13 5.84 20.45
C TYR A 193 -22.97 7.09 20.23
N SER A 194 -22.85 8.05 21.16
CA SER A 194 -23.54 9.33 21.05
C SER A 194 -22.65 10.36 20.34
N ASN A 195 -23.25 11.15 19.45
CA ASN A 195 -22.62 12.24 18.72
C ASN A 195 -23.33 13.55 19.05
N GLU A 196 -22.58 14.56 19.49
CA GLU A 196 -23.11 15.90 19.82
C GLU A 196 -23.04 16.78 18.58
N LEU A 197 -24.20 17.13 18.01
CA LEU A 197 -24.32 17.88 16.75
C LEU A 197 -24.25 19.42 16.95
N GLY A 198 -24.28 19.89 18.20
CA GLY A 198 -24.19 21.31 18.56
C GLY A 198 -25.51 21.89 19.10
N LYS A 199 -25.52 23.21 19.37
CA LYS A 199 -26.66 23.91 20.00
C LYS A 199 -27.47 24.70 18.97
N ASN A 200 -28.79 24.51 18.95
CA ASN A 200 -29.70 25.44 18.27
C ASN A 200 -30.05 26.60 19.22
N SER A 201 -29.45 27.77 19.02
CA SER A 201 -29.87 29.00 19.70
C SER A 201 -31.06 29.62 18.98
N MET A 202 -32.28 29.15 19.28
CA MET A 202 -33.51 29.89 18.92
C MET A 202 -33.86 30.87 20.04
N GLY A 203 -33.18 32.02 20.05
CA GLY A 203 -33.54 33.14 20.90
C GLY A 203 -34.60 34.01 20.24
N VAL A 204 -35.88 33.81 20.57
CA VAL A 204 -36.92 34.81 20.33
C VAL A 204 -37.26 35.47 21.65
N ALA A 205 -36.67 36.64 21.89
CA ALA A 205 -37.03 37.52 22.99
C ALA A 205 -38.08 38.51 22.47
N VAL A 206 -39.32 38.34 22.90
CA VAL A 206 -40.35 39.39 22.77
C VAL A 206 -40.88 39.68 24.18
N ALA A 207 -40.60 40.90 24.65
CA ALA A 207 -41.18 41.53 25.84
C ALA A 207 -41.05 40.75 27.18
N GLY A 208 -39.82 40.53 27.65
CA GLY A 208 -39.53 40.55 29.09
C GLY A 208 -39.68 39.25 29.90
N VAL A 209 -40.07 38.12 29.31
CA VAL A 209 -40.04 36.81 29.99
C VAL A 209 -39.41 35.76 29.08
N GLY A 210 -38.09 35.60 29.17
CA GLY A 210 -37.31 34.66 28.37
C GLY A 210 -37.05 33.36 29.13
N GLY A 211 -37.92 32.36 28.96
CA GLY A 211 -37.63 30.97 29.34
C GLY A 211 -37.01 30.23 28.16
N GLY A 212 -35.69 30.31 28.00
CA GLY A 212 -34.97 29.58 26.97
C GLY A 212 -34.55 28.20 27.46
N THR A 213 -35.15 27.13 26.94
CA THR A 213 -34.60 25.78 27.09
C THR A 213 -33.46 25.62 26.08
N ASN A 214 -32.22 25.65 26.57
CA ASN A 214 -31.04 25.38 25.77
C ASN A 214 -30.83 23.85 25.72
N THR A 215 -31.35 23.19 24.70
CA THR A 215 -31.10 21.76 24.51
C THR A 215 -29.98 21.60 23.49
N THR A 216 -28.87 21.00 23.92
CA THR A 216 -27.85 20.48 23.03
C THR A 216 -28.48 19.41 22.14
N MET A 217 -28.38 19.55 20.81
CA MET A 217 -28.82 18.48 19.90
C MET A 217 -27.76 17.39 19.87
N CYS A 218 -28.19 16.19 20.24
CA CYS A 218 -27.37 14.99 20.22
C CYS A 218 -28.12 13.89 19.43
N GLU A 219 -27.36 12.93 18.93
CA GLU A 219 -27.88 11.74 18.27
C GLU A 219 -27.09 10.51 18.72
N ASP A 220 -27.74 9.36 18.69
CA ASP A 220 -27.12 8.07 18.94
C ASP A 220 -26.93 7.34 17.61
N VAL A 221 -25.68 7.03 17.26
CA VAL A 221 -25.32 6.29 16.05
C VAL A 221 -25.12 4.82 16.42
N MET A 222 -25.84 3.95 15.74
CA MET A 222 -25.87 2.51 15.95
C MET A 222 -25.29 1.82 14.72
N VAL A 223 -24.29 0.97 14.88
CA VAL A 223 -23.69 0.20 13.79
C VAL A 223 -24.02 -1.27 13.96
N PHE A 224 -24.57 -1.86 12.91
CA PHE A 224 -24.99 -3.25 12.84
C PHE A 224 -24.13 -4.03 11.85
N GLU A 225 -23.94 -5.33 12.11
CA GLU A 225 -23.34 -6.28 11.18
C GLU A 225 -24.26 -7.47 10.95
N ARG A 226 -24.22 -8.04 9.75
CA ARG A 226 -24.88 -9.31 9.43
C ARG A 226 -23.93 -10.18 8.62
N CYS A 227 -23.76 -11.43 9.04
CA CYS A 227 -22.93 -12.39 8.32
C CYS A 227 -23.69 -12.90 7.09
N ILE A 228 -23.17 -12.64 5.88
CA ILE A 228 -23.73 -13.13 4.62
C ILE A 228 -23.13 -14.49 4.26
N LYS A 229 -21.87 -14.72 4.63
CA LYS A 229 -21.16 -15.97 4.38
C LYS A 229 -20.40 -16.37 5.63
N ALA A 230 -20.73 -17.52 6.20
CA ALA A 230 -19.96 -18.08 7.30
C ALA A 230 -18.51 -18.37 6.86
N GLY A 231 -17.58 -18.23 7.79
CA GLY A 231 -16.21 -18.65 7.56
C GLY A 231 -16.13 -20.16 7.34
N ALA A 232 -15.18 -20.61 6.51
CA ALA A 232 -14.90 -22.04 6.39
C ALA A 232 -14.03 -22.46 7.57
N ASN A 233 -14.54 -23.40 8.39
CA ASN A 233 -13.78 -24.04 9.48
C ASN A 233 -12.63 -24.89 8.94
#